data_AF-A0A955SSS3-F1
#
_entry.id   AF-A0A955SSS3-F1
#
_cell.length_a   1.000
_cell.length_b   1.000
_cell.length_c   1.000
_cell.angle_alpha   90.00
_cell.angle_beta   90.00
_cell.angle_gamma   90.00
#
_symmetry.space_group_name_H-M   'P 1'
#
loop_
_entity.id
_entity.type
_entity.pdbx_description
1 polymer ?
#
loop_
_entity_poly.entity_id
_entity_poly.type
_entity_poly.pdbx_seq_one_letter_code
_entity_poly.pdbx_strand_id
1 'polypeptide(L)'
;QGARCMDCGVPFCHTGCPLGNVIPDWNDLVYRGKWKEAIDRLHFTNNFPEFTGRICPAPCEKACVLGIIEPPVSIKQIEVGIVEHAFEEGWIVPHPPA
;
A
#
# COMPACT_ATOMS: atom_id res chain seq x y z
N GLN A 1 -6.77 -8.34 -5.43
CA GLN A 1 -7.10 -6.90 -5.54
C GLN A 1 -6.03 -6.07 -6.26
N GLY A 2 -4.73 -6.29 -6.07
CA GLY A 2 -3.67 -5.50 -6.74
C GLY A 2 -3.76 -5.44 -8.27
N ALA A 3 -4.20 -6.53 -8.92
CA ALA A 3 -4.40 -6.59 -10.38
C ALA A 3 -5.44 -5.60 -10.94
N ARG A 4 -6.30 -5.00 -10.11
CA ARG A 4 -7.28 -3.97 -10.53
C ARG A 4 -6.65 -2.57 -10.59
N CYS A 5 -5.43 -2.39 -10.11
CA CYS A 5 -4.73 -1.12 -10.21
C CYS A 5 -4.43 -0.82 -11.69
N MET A 6 -4.79 0.39 -12.13
CA MET A 6 -4.61 0.81 -13.52
C MET A 6 -3.25 1.46 -13.79
N ASP A 7 -2.34 1.47 -12.80
CA ASP A 7 -1.05 2.16 -12.85
C ASP A 7 -1.13 3.58 -13.44
N CYS A 8 -1.89 4.44 -12.77
CA CYS A 8 -2.24 5.77 -13.28
C CYS A 8 -0.99 6.66 -13.41
N GLY A 9 -0.75 7.23 -14.60
CA GLY A 9 0.38 8.15 -14.82
C GLY A 9 0.37 9.41 -13.94
N VAL A 10 -0.82 9.86 -13.50
CA VAL A 10 -0.98 10.86 -12.43
C VAL A 10 -1.85 10.24 -11.33
N PRO A 11 -1.25 9.64 -10.30
CA PRO A 11 -2.00 8.87 -9.30
C PRO A 11 -2.61 9.79 -8.24
N PHE A 12 -3.91 10.07 -8.37
CA PHE A 12 -4.67 10.83 -7.36
C PHE A 12 -4.70 10.17 -5.98
N CYS A 13 -4.53 8.84 -5.92
CA CYS A 13 -4.40 8.12 -4.66
C CYS A 13 -3.18 8.55 -3.83
N HIS A 14 -2.08 9.01 -4.46
CA HIS A 14 -0.92 9.56 -3.75
C HIS A 14 -1.30 10.82 -2.99
N THR A 15 -1.97 11.75 -3.67
CA THR A 15 -2.44 13.00 -3.07
C THR A 15 -3.53 12.75 -2.03
N GLY A 16 -4.33 11.71 -2.21
CA GLY A 16 -5.34 11.27 -1.24
C GLY A 16 -4.74 10.67 0.03
N CYS A 17 -3.47 10.26 0.02
CA CYS A 17 -2.78 9.73 1.20
C CYS A 17 -2.04 10.86 1.93
N PRO A 18 -2.34 11.13 3.22
CA PRO A 18 -1.65 12.18 3.97
C PRO A 18 -0.16 11.88 4.20
N LEU A 19 0.27 10.62 4.06
CA LEU A 19 1.67 10.20 4.16
C LEU A 19 2.42 10.31 2.82
N GLY A 20 1.71 10.63 1.72
CA GLY A 20 2.31 10.63 0.38
C GLY A 20 2.76 9.23 -0.07
N ASN A 21 2.07 8.18 0.35
CA ASN A 21 2.40 6.81 -0.02
C ASN A 21 2.39 6.62 -1.55
N VAL A 22 3.37 5.87 -2.03
CA VAL A 22 3.55 5.49 -3.43
C VAL A 22 2.74 4.24 -3.80
N ILE A 23 1.42 4.38 -3.76
CA ILE A 23 0.44 3.29 -3.77
C ILE A 23 0.50 2.36 -5.00
N PRO A 24 0.57 2.86 -6.26
CA PRO A 24 0.70 2.05 -7.45
C PRO A 24 1.96 1.18 -7.43
N ASP A 25 3.09 1.71 -6.95
CA ASP A 25 4.37 0.99 -6.93
C ASP A 25 4.28 -0.31 -6.13
N TRP A 26 3.87 -0.24 -4.86
CA TRP A 26 3.76 -1.45 -4.05
C TRP A 26 2.56 -2.32 -4.45
N ASN A 27 1.51 -1.77 -5.07
CA ASN A 27 0.43 -2.57 -5.65
C ASN A 27 0.92 -3.42 -6.84
N ASP A 28 1.73 -2.84 -7.72
CA ASP A 28 2.34 -3.55 -8.84
C ASP A 28 3.33 -4.61 -8.34
N LEU A 29 4.15 -4.30 -7.33
CA LEU A 29 5.06 -5.27 -6.69
C LEU A 29 4.28 -6.46 -6.11
N VAL A 30 3.18 -6.22 -5.39
CA VAL A 30 2.31 -7.29 -4.90
C VAL A 30 1.71 -8.09 -6.06
N TYR A 31 1.24 -7.42 -7.11
CA TYR A 31 0.69 -8.09 -8.29
C TYR A 31 1.72 -9.00 -8.97
N ARG A 32 2.99 -8.59 -9.01
CA ARG A 32 4.11 -9.38 -9.57
C ARG A 32 4.67 -10.42 -8.58
N GLY A 33 4.08 -10.57 -7.39
CA GLY A 33 4.55 -11.50 -6.36
C GLY A 33 5.84 -11.07 -5.66
N LYS A 34 6.26 -9.82 -5.81
CA LYS A 34 7.49 -9.24 -5.21
C LYS A 34 7.20 -8.66 -3.83
N TRP A 35 6.71 -9.52 -2.92
CA TRP A 35 6.22 -9.09 -1.61
C TRP A 35 7.27 -8.42 -0.72
N LYS A 36 8.52 -8.90 -0.76
CA LYS A 36 9.61 -8.31 0.01
C LYS A 36 9.93 -6.87 -0.44
N GLU A 37 9.99 -6.66 -1.75
CA GLU A 37 10.18 -5.31 -2.32
C GLU A 37 8.96 -4.42 -1.99
N ALA A 38 7.75 -4.99 -1.94
CA ALA A 38 6.53 -4.25 -1.62
C ALA A 38 6.54 -3.72 -0.17
N ILE A 39 6.98 -4.53 0.81
CA ILE A 39 7.08 -4.07 2.20
C ILE A 39 8.21 -3.03 2.38
N ASP A 40 9.36 -3.21 1.72
CA ASP A 40 10.44 -2.23 1.74
C ASP A 40 9.97 -0.88 1.17
N ARG A 41 9.22 -0.92 0.06
CA ARG A 41 8.66 0.28 -0.57
C ARG A 41 7.58 0.93 0.28
N LEU A 42 6.78 0.14 1.00
CA LEU A 42 5.76 0.64 1.92
C LEU A 42 6.39 1.31 3.15
N HIS A 43 7.44 0.71 3.71
CA HIS A 43 8.19 1.28 4.84
C HIS A 43 8.95 2.56 4.48
N PHE A 44 9.30 2.76 3.21
CA PHE A 44 9.97 3.97 2.75
C PHE A 44 9.16 5.25 3.02
N THR A 45 7.83 5.20 2.93
CA THR A 45 6.95 6.36 3.18
C THR A 45 6.20 6.27 4.50
N ASN A 46 6.11 5.07 5.11
CA ASN A 46 5.34 4.84 6.31
C ASN A 46 6.09 3.96 7.32
N ASN A 47 6.41 4.51 8.48
CA ASN A 47 7.10 3.77 9.53
C ASN A 47 6.24 2.67 10.16
N PHE A 48 4.92 2.82 10.13
CA PHE A 48 3.97 1.99 10.90
C PHE A 48 2.80 1.46 10.04
N PRO A 49 3.09 0.71 8.95
CA PRO A 49 2.07 0.19 8.05
C PRO A 49 1.09 -0.78 8.70
N GLU A 50 1.48 -1.43 9.80
CA GLU A 50 0.65 -2.33 10.59
C GLU A 50 -0.52 -1.63 11.30
N PHE A 51 -0.34 -0.35 11.63
CA PHE A 51 -1.38 0.46 12.27
C PHE A 51 -2.21 1.19 11.22
N THR A 52 -1.57 1.80 10.23
CA THR A 52 -2.27 2.51 9.16
C THR A 52 -3.17 1.57 8.36
N GLY A 53 -2.71 0.36 8.02
CA GLY A 53 -3.51 -0.62 7.30
C GLY A 53 -4.82 -0.99 8.03
N ARG A 54 -4.86 -0.93 9.36
CA ARG A 54 -6.06 -1.29 10.16
C ARG A 54 -6.94 -0.09 10.50
N ILE A 55 -6.33 1.02 10.92
CA ILE A 55 -7.03 2.18 11.49
C ILE A 55 -7.42 3.20 10.41
N CYS A 56 -6.68 3.28 9.29
CA CYS A 56 -6.88 4.31 8.29
C CYS A 56 -8.32 4.30 7.73
N PRO A 57 -8.97 5.48 7.58
CA PRO A 57 -10.28 5.60 6.93
C PRO A 57 -10.22 5.53 5.39
N ALA A 58 -9.05 5.21 4.82
CA ALA A 58 -8.79 5.01 3.40
C ALA A 58 -9.22 6.16 2.47
N PRO A 59 -8.77 7.42 2.70
CA PRO A 59 -9.04 8.53 1.78
C PRO A 59 -8.45 8.30 0.38
N CYS A 60 -7.36 7.53 0.27
CA CYS A 60 -6.75 7.12 -0.97
C CYS A 60 -7.66 6.26 -1.87
N GLU A 61 -8.55 5.44 -1.29
CA GLU A 61 -9.52 4.64 -2.04
C GLU A 61 -10.63 5.52 -2.63
N LYS A 62 -11.06 6.55 -1.88
CA LYS A 62 -12.03 7.54 -2.38
C LYS A 62 -11.47 8.37 -3.53
N ALA A 63 -10.17 8.61 -3.53
CA ALA A 63 -9.45 9.33 -4.59
C ALA A 63 -9.07 8.44 -5.79
N CYS A 64 -9.37 7.13 -5.75
CA CYS A 64 -8.99 6.21 -6.82
C CYS A 64 -9.79 6.48 -8.10
N VAL A 65 -9.10 6.67 -9.23
CA VAL A 65 -9.73 6.93 -10.54
C VAL A 65 -10.66 5.80 -10.97
N LEU A 66 -10.33 4.55 -10.63
CA LEU A 66 -11.20 3.40 -10.91
C LEU A 66 -12.59 3.57 -10.28
N GLY A 67 -12.65 4.25 -9.13
CA GLY A 67 -13.86 4.59 -8.38
C GLY A 67 -14.93 5.36 -9.16
N ILE A 68 -14.57 5.95 -10.31
CA ILE A 68 -15.51 6.67 -11.19
C ILE A 68 -16.40 5.70 -11.97
N ILE A 69 -15.87 4.54 -12.35
CA ILE A 69 -16.54 3.58 -13.25
C ILE A 69 -16.86 2.24 -12.57
N GLU A 70 -16.06 1.85 -11.57
CA GLU A 70 -16.16 0.57 -10.86
C GLU A 70 -15.78 0.77 -9.38
N PRO A 71 -16.02 -0.23 -8.51
CA PRO A 71 -15.52 -0.19 -7.15
C PRO A 71 -13.99 0.08 -7.13
N PRO A 72 -13.53 1.03 -6.28
CA PRO A 72 -12.13 1.42 -6.22
C PRO A 72 -11.24 0.26 -5.78
N VAL A 73 -9.94 0.36 -6.07
CA VAL A 73 -8.97 -0.62 -5.58
C VAL A 73 -8.97 -0.59 -4.05
N SER A 74 -9.03 -1.77 -3.43
CA SER A 74 -8.97 -1.94 -1.98
C SER A 74 -7.55 -1.74 -1.45
N ILE A 75 -7.01 -0.53 -1.60
CA ILE A 75 -5.64 -0.14 -1.23
C ILE A 75 -5.34 -0.49 0.22
N LYS A 76 -6.26 -0.20 1.15
CA LYS A 76 -6.09 -0.49 2.58
C LYS A 76 -5.95 -2.00 2.84
N GLN A 77 -6.73 -2.82 2.14
CA GLN A 77 -6.67 -4.27 2.29
C GLN A 77 -5.38 -4.85 1.74
N ILE A 78 -4.85 -4.29 0.65
CA ILE A 78 -3.57 -4.70 0.11
C ILE A 78 -2.43 -4.29 1.06
N GLU A 79 -2.49 -3.09 1.66
CA GLU A 79 -1.54 -2.63 2.69
C GLU A 79 -1.50 -3.62 3.88
N VAL A 80 -2.66 -4.01 4.41
CA VAL A 80 -2.74 -5.03 5.48
C VAL A 80 -2.15 -6.36 5.02
N GLY A 81 -2.48 -6.82 3.81
CA GLY A 81 -1.97 -8.09 3.28
C GLY A 81 -0.45 -8.11 3.11
N ILE A 82 0.15 -7.00 2.67
CA ILE A 82 1.62 -6.86 2.58
C ILE A 82 2.24 -7.02 3.96
N VAL A 83 1.70 -6.31 4.95
CA VAL A 83 2.25 -6.29 6.31
C VAL A 83 2.10 -7.65 6.98
N GLU A 84 0.93 -8.28 6.88
CA GLU A 84 0.69 -9.59 7.48
C GLU A 84 1.63 -10.65 6.88
N HIS A 85 1.77 -10.67 5.55
CA HIS A 85 2.73 -11.56 4.90
C HIS A 85 4.18 -11.28 5.32
N ALA A 86 4.57 -10.01 5.43
CA ALA A 86 5.92 -9.64 5.86
C ALA A 86 6.21 -10.00 7.32
N PHE A 87 5.20 -9.99 8.21
CA PHE A 87 5.33 -10.50 9.58
C PHE A 87 5.44 -12.03 9.62
N GLU A 88 4.65 -12.75 8.83
CA GLU A 88 4.71 -14.21 8.73
C GLU A 88 6.08 -14.70 8.25
N GLU A 89 6.66 -13.99 7.28
CA GLU A 89 7.98 -14.27 6.72
C GLU A 89 9.14 -13.71 7.58
N GLY A 90 8.85 -12.95 8.64
CA GLY A 90 9.84 -12.38 9.56
C GLY A 90 10.70 -11.27 8.95
N TRP A 91 10.21 -10.55 7.95
CA TRP A 91 10.96 -9.46 7.29
C TRP A 91 10.94 -8.15 8.06
N ILE A 92 9.91 -7.94 8.90
CA ILE A 92 9.80 -6.75 9.74
C ILE A 92 10.60 -6.97 11.01
N VAL A 93 11.76 -6.33 11.10
CA VAL A 93 12.66 -6.40 12.26
C VAL A 93 12.90 -5.03 12.87
N PRO A 94 13.04 -4.94 14.20
CA PRO A 94 13.34 -3.68 14.85
C PRO A 94 14.72 -3.16 14.43
N HIS A 95 14.80 -1.87 14.13
CA HIS A 95 16.06 -1.14 13.93
C HIS A 95 16.37 -0.31 15.18
N PRO A 96 17.08 -0.87 16.17
CA PRO A 96 17.47 -0.11 17.35
C PRO A 96 18.40 1.04 16.97
N PRO A 97 18.32 2.20 17.65
CA PRO A 97 19.30 3.27 17.49
C PRO A 97 20.69 2.77 17.91
N ALA A 98 21.73 3.25 17.22
CA ALA A 98 23.12 2.92 17.49
C ALA A 98 23.64 3.53 18.81
#